data_AF-A0A0D3GGW4-F1
#
_entry.id   AF-A0A0D3GGW4-F1
#
_cell.length_a   1.000
_cell.length_b   1.000
_cell.length_c   1.000
_cell.angle_alpha   90.00
_cell.angle_beta   90.00
_cell.angle_gamma   90.00
#
_symmetry.space_group_name_H-M   'P 1'
#
loop_
_entity.id
_entity.type
_entity.pdbx_description
1 polymer ?
#
loop_
_entity_poly.entity_id
_entity_poly.type
_entity_poly.pdbx_seq_one_letter_code
_entity_poly.pdbx_strand_id
1 'polypeptide(L)'
;MRLRLIPQWGQGFTSECQLKTAQDQLEWHSQIKPTRLPVLALHIGNKKFARTNECDIFVKFFYHKKSVIFQMSKDKLCRKVDIPFDDITFFCFIFGQQSDILTIEVKSSLIPLSAAKPLPGKFLDWKVDYSKDDEYYFPESKSLWVEAEKGSLEKTYAKLKYTNPHLTCLFTDAGEQGGSDWLNRTMFNEHFADDLWHMGLHDDAF
;
A
#
# COMPACT_ATOMS: atom_id res chain seq x y z
N MET A 1 11.58 -25.76 27.21
CA MET A 1 12.96 -25.23 27.13
C MET A 1 12.92 -23.85 26.51
N ARG A 2 13.18 -22.79 27.29
CA ARG A 2 13.38 -21.42 26.78
C ARG A 2 14.89 -21.21 26.64
N LEU A 3 15.38 -21.01 25.42
CA LEU A 3 16.76 -20.60 25.18
C LEU A 3 16.91 -19.18 25.73
N ARG A 4 17.71 -19.03 26.81
CA ARG A 4 18.14 -17.74 27.33
C ARG A 4 19.32 -17.28 26.47
N LEU A 5 19.12 -16.25 25.65
CA LEU A 5 20.20 -15.51 25.03
C LEU A 5 20.92 -14.74 26.13
N ILE A 6 22.19 -15.10 26.37
CA ILE A 6 23.11 -14.33 27.22
C ILE A 6 23.67 -13.22 26.31
N PRO A 7 23.43 -11.92 26.60
CA PRO A 7 24.03 -10.86 25.82
C PRO A 7 25.51 -10.77 26.21
N GLN A 8 26.40 -11.04 25.25
CA GLN A 8 27.80 -10.65 25.37
C GLN A 8 27.87 -9.13 25.16
N TRP A 9 28.22 -8.42 26.22
CA TRP A 9 28.44 -6.98 26.20
C TRP A 9 29.73 -6.69 25.42
N GLY A 10 29.58 -6.20 24.20
CA GLY A 10 30.69 -5.80 23.34
C GLY A 10 30.20 -4.89 22.21
N GLN A 11 30.39 -3.59 22.42
CA GLN A 11 30.19 -2.47 21.48
C GLN A 11 28.75 -2.08 21.09
N GLY A 12 28.38 -0.87 21.52
CA GLY A 12 27.21 -0.11 21.08
C GLY A 12 26.23 0.18 22.21
N PHE A 13 26.50 1.19 23.04
CA PHE A 13 25.47 1.76 23.93
C PHE A 13 24.39 2.43 23.08
N THR A 14 23.35 1.69 22.69
CA THR A 14 22.03 2.29 22.43
C THR A 14 21.47 2.66 23.80
N SER A 15 21.33 3.96 24.07
CA SER A 15 20.81 4.41 25.37
C SER A 15 19.40 3.85 25.58
N GLU A 16 19.01 3.62 26.83
CA GLU A 16 17.67 3.13 27.19
C GLU A 16 16.55 4.02 26.60
N CYS A 17 16.84 5.32 26.45
CA CYS A 17 16.02 6.29 25.73
C CYS A 17 15.86 5.93 24.24
N GLN A 18 16.94 5.57 23.55
CA GLN A 18 16.88 5.13 22.15
C GLN A 18 16.14 3.80 21.97
N LEU A 19 16.30 2.86 22.90
CA LEU A 19 15.54 1.60 22.88
C LEU A 19 14.05 1.85 23.07
N LYS A 20 13.69 2.73 24.01
CA LYS A 20 12.30 3.12 24.25
C LYS A 20 11.70 3.88 23.06
N THR A 21 12.41 4.86 22.50
CA THR A 21 11.98 5.53 21.27
C THR A 21 11.83 4.57 20.09
N ALA A 22 12.75 3.62 19.92
CA ALA A 22 12.64 2.62 18.87
C ALA A 22 11.45 1.69 19.08
N GLN A 23 11.15 1.32 20.32
CA GLN A 23 10.00 0.50 20.67
C GLN A 23 8.68 1.26 20.51
N ASP A 24 8.62 2.51 20.95
CA ASP A 24 7.47 3.40 20.78
C ASP A 24 7.20 3.64 19.28
N GLN A 25 8.25 3.86 18.48
CA GLN A 25 8.13 3.93 17.02
C GLN A 25 7.61 2.62 16.43
N LEU A 26 8.12 1.46 16.87
CA LEU A 26 7.70 0.15 16.38
C LEU A 26 6.24 -0.17 16.72
N GLU A 27 5.81 0.11 17.94
CA GLU A 27 4.43 -0.05 18.41
C GLU A 27 3.49 0.89 17.64
N TRP A 28 3.91 2.14 17.43
CA TRP A 28 3.12 3.12 16.71
C TRP A 28 3.01 2.81 15.21
N HIS A 29 4.10 2.39 14.56
CA HIS A 29 4.07 1.89 13.18
C HIS A 29 3.16 0.66 13.02
N SER A 30 3.01 -0.15 14.07
CA SER A 30 2.12 -1.31 14.08
C SER A 30 0.63 -0.93 14.14
N GLN A 31 0.29 0.27 14.62
CA GLN A 31 -1.09 0.78 14.67
C GLN A 31 -1.57 1.37 13.33
N ILE A 32 -0.65 1.69 12.42
CA ILE A 32 -1.01 2.30 11.14
C ILE A 32 -1.73 1.30 10.24
N LYS A 33 -3.06 1.45 10.18
CA LYS A 33 -3.94 0.58 9.39
C LYS A 33 -3.58 0.62 7.89
N PRO A 34 -3.64 -0.51 7.17
CA PRO A 34 -3.49 -0.53 5.72
C PRO A 34 -4.56 0.33 5.05
N THR A 35 -4.21 1.02 3.97
CA THR A 35 -5.19 1.73 3.15
C THR A 35 -5.68 0.79 2.07
N ARG A 36 -6.99 0.53 2.00
CA ARG A 36 -7.62 -0.19 0.89
C ARG A 36 -8.34 0.83 0.02
N LEU A 37 -7.81 1.05 -1.19
CA LEU A 37 -8.33 2.01 -2.14
C LEU A 37 -8.98 1.28 -3.33
N PRO A 38 -10.30 1.44 -3.56
CA PRO A 38 -10.90 0.97 -4.79
C PRO A 38 -10.42 1.83 -5.97
N VAL A 39 -10.15 1.21 -7.11
CA VAL A 39 -9.63 1.90 -8.31
C VAL A 39 -10.56 1.72 -9.49
N LEU A 40 -10.52 2.66 -10.43
CA LEU A 40 -11.31 2.66 -11.66
C LEU A 40 -10.77 1.63 -12.66
N ALA A 41 -9.45 1.50 -12.74
CA ALA A 41 -8.81 0.52 -13.60
C ALA A 41 -7.43 0.10 -13.08
N LEU A 42 -7.02 -1.11 -13.43
CA LEU A 42 -5.68 -1.65 -13.23
C LEU A 42 -5.09 -1.99 -14.60
N HIS A 43 -3.87 -1.55 -14.83
CA HIS A 43 -3.09 -1.88 -16.00
C HIS A 43 -1.85 -2.66 -15.60
N ILE A 44 -1.65 -3.80 -16.25
CA ILE A 44 -0.45 -4.63 -16.05
C ILE A 44 0.08 -4.95 -17.44
N GLY A 45 1.29 -4.48 -17.74
CA GLY A 45 1.89 -4.63 -19.06
C GLY A 45 0.97 -4.05 -20.15
N ASN A 46 0.55 -4.88 -21.10
CA ASN A 46 -0.31 -4.49 -22.21
C ASN A 46 -1.81 -4.70 -21.95
N LYS A 47 -2.22 -5.12 -20.75
CA LYS A 47 -3.63 -5.35 -20.41
C LYS A 47 -4.19 -4.27 -19.49
N LYS A 48 -5.42 -3.85 -19.79
CA LYS A 48 -6.26 -3.00 -18.94
C LYS A 48 -7.42 -3.81 -18.37
N PHE A 49 -7.63 -3.72 -17.07
CA PHE A 49 -8.77 -4.26 -16.34
C PHE A 49 -9.56 -3.08 -15.78
N ALA A 50 -10.79 -2.87 -16.26
CA ALA A 50 -11.68 -1.84 -15.73
C ALA A 50 -12.53 -2.39 -14.58
N ARG A 51 -12.76 -1.56 -13.56
CA ARG A 51 -13.73 -1.85 -12.49
C ARG A 51 -15.14 -1.82 -13.09
N THR A 52 -15.89 -2.89 -12.85
CA THR A 52 -17.29 -3.00 -13.24
C THR A 52 -18.09 -3.58 -12.07
N ASN A 53 -19.42 -3.71 -12.21
CA ASN A 53 -20.26 -4.32 -11.18
C ASN A 53 -19.91 -5.78 -10.89
N GLU A 54 -19.24 -6.46 -11.82
CA GLU A 54 -18.84 -7.87 -11.73
C GLU A 54 -17.34 -8.05 -11.47
N CYS A 55 -16.57 -6.96 -11.57
CA CYS A 55 -15.12 -6.95 -11.46
C CYS A 55 -14.68 -5.85 -10.49
N ASP A 56 -14.40 -6.26 -9.25
CA ASP A 56 -13.88 -5.37 -8.22
C ASP A 56 -12.36 -5.26 -8.33
N ILE A 57 -11.84 -4.04 -8.30
CA ILE A 57 -10.41 -3.77 -8.33
C ILE A 57 -10.04 -2.82 -7.21
N PHE A 58 -8.99 -3.17 -6.46
CA PHE A 58 -8.49 -2.32 -5.39
C PHE A 58 -6.98 -2.47 -5.20
N VAL A 59 -6.39 -1.43 -4.63
CA VAL A 59 -5.01 -1.37 -4.19
C VAL A 59 -4.96 -1.33 -2.68
N LYS A 60 -4.07 -2.11 -2.08
CA LYS A 60 -3.84 -2.10 -0.63
C LYS A 60 -2.42 -1.66 -0.34
N PHE A 61 -2.28 -0.58 0.40
CA PHE A 61 -0.99 -0.10 0.89
C PHE A 61 -0.79 -0.60 2.32
N PHE A 62 0.20 -1.46 2.50
CA PHE A 62 0.63 -1.93 3.81
C PHE A 62 1.89 -1.16 4.21
N TYR A 63 1.71 -0.09 4.98
CA TYR A 63 2.79 0.82 5.36
C TYR A 63 3.83 0.15 6.26
N HIS A 64 3.38 -0.63 7.26
CA HIS A 64 4.27 -1.38 8.16
C HIS A 64 4.98 -2.54 7.44
N LYS A 65 4.24 -3.32 6.64
CA LYS A 65 4.82 -4.44 5.87
C LYS A 65 5.64 -3.97 4.66
N LYS A 66 5.67 -2.65 4.41
CA LYS A 66 6.34 -2.01 3.28
C LYS A 66 6.03 -2.71 1.97
N SER A 67 4.74 -2.87 1.68
CA SER A 67 4.29 -3.54 0.46
C SER A 67 2.99 -2.92 -0.06
N VAL A 68 2.79 -3.00 -1.37
CA VAL A 68 1.54 -2.66 -2.04
C VAL A 68 0.98 -3.91 -2.72
N ILE A 69 -0.32 -4.12 -2.63
CA ILE A 69 -1.01 -5.24 -3.27
C ILE A 69 -2.03 -4.67 -4.25
N PHE A 70 -1.99 -5.15 -5.49
CA PHE A 70 -3.04 -4.91 -6.48
C PHE A 70 -3.86 -6.17 -6.58
N GLN A 71 -5.16 -6.06 -6.35
CA GLN A 71 -6.06 -7.21 -6.34
C GLN A 71 -7.29 -6.92 -7.19
N MET A 72 -7.64 -7.89 -8.01
CA MET A 72 -8.84 -7.95 -8.82
C MET A 72 -9.68 -9.15 -8.37
N SER A 73 -10.99 -8.99 -8.30
CA SER A 73 -11.92 -10.08 -8.01
C SER A 73 -13.03 -10.04 -9.03
N LYS A 74 -13.20 -11.13 -9.78
CA LYS A 74 -14.24 -11.28 -10.78
C LYS A 74 -14.92 -12.63 -10.62
N ASP A 75 -16.25 -12.62 -10.55
CA ASP A 75 -17.07 -13.81 -10.37
C ASP A 75 -16.62 -14.64 -9.14
N LYS A 76 -16.05 -15.83 -9.39
CA LYS A 76 -15.55 -16.77 -8.38
C LYS A 76 -14.01 -16.80 -8.32
N LEU A 77 -13.32 -15.88 -8.97
CA LEU A 77 -11.87 -15.86 -9.07
C LEU A 77 -11.30 -14.54 -8.54
N CYS A 78 -10.30 -14.65 -7.69
CA CYS A 78 -9.51 -13.52 -7.23
C CYS A 78 -8.10 -13.64 -7.79
N ARG A 79 -7.54 -12.52 -8.23
CA ARG A 79 -6.15 -12.39 -8.65
C ARG A 79 -5.48 -11.25 -7.93
N LYS A 80 -4.19 -11.38 -7.64
CA LYS A 80 -3.39 -10.31 -7.08
C LYS A 80 -1.93 -10.38 -7.48
N VAL A 81 -1.25 -9.28 -7.25
CA VAL A 81 0.21 -9.16 -7.25
C VAL A 81 0.61 -8.39 -6.00
N ASP A 82 1.55 -8.96 -5.25
CA ASP A 82 2.11 -8.38 -4.04
C ASP A 82 3.49 -7.81 -4.37
N ILE A 83 3.72 -6.53 -4.10
CA ILE A 83 4.96 -5.83 -4.44
C ILE A 83 5.56 -5.25 -3.16
N PRO A 84 6.69 -5.79 -2.67
CA PRO A 84 7.49 -5.16 -1.63
C PRO A 84 8.03 -3.81 -2.12
N PHE A 85 8.09 -2.81 -1.24
CA PHE A 85 8.61 -1.49 -1.58
C PHE A 85 10.08 -1.54 -1.99
N ASP A 86 10.86 -2.47 -1.41
CA ASP A 86 12.27 -2.66 -1.78
C ASP A 86 12.46 -3.19 -3.21
N ASP A 87 11.41 -3.75 -3.83
CA ASP A 87 11.43 -4.21 -5.22
C ASP A 87 11.02 -3.11 -6.21
N ILE A 88 10.50 -1.97 -5.73
CA ILE A 88 10.06 -0.86 -6.57
C ILE A 88 11.27 -0.06 -7.06
N THR A 89 11.40 0.10 -8.38
CA THR A 89 12.41 0.97 -9.03
C THR A 89 11.86 2.34 -9.37
N PHE A 90 10.56 2.43 -9.63
CA PHE A 90 9.88 3.66 -9.99
C PHE A 90 8.51 3.69 -9.31
N PHE A 91 8.22 4.79 -8.60
CA PHE A 91 6.95 4.98 -7.92
C PHE A 91 6.46 6.41 -8.15
N CYS A 92 5.41 6.58 -8.97
CA CYS A 92 4.96 7.89 -9.40
C CYS A 92 3.46 8.09 -9.18
N PHE A 93 3.10 9.22 -8.57
CA PHE A 93 1.73 9.66 -8.35
C PHE A 93 1.42 10.84 -9.28
N ILE A 94 0.43 10.72 -10.13
CA ILE A 94 0.00 11.80 -11.03
C ILE A 94 -1.40 12.22 -10.59
N PHE A 95 -1.53 13.43 -10.07
CA PHE A 95 -2.81 14.00 -9.67
C PHE A 95 -3.40 14.73 -10.88
N GLY A 96 -4.29 14.04 -11.58
CA GLY A 96 -4.89 14.52 -12.81
C GLY A 96 -6.19 15.28 -12.58
N GLN A 97 -6.64 15.98 -13.62
CA GLN A 97 -7.88 16.74 -13.57
C GLN A 97 -9.13 15.85 -13.49
N GLN A 98 -9.08 14.67 -14.13
CA GLN A 98 -10.20 13.72 -14.20
C GLN A 98 -10.02 12.49 -13.31
N SER A 99 -8.78 12.01 -13.15
CA SER A 99 -8.44 10.84 -12.34
C SER A 99 -7.03 10.99 -11.80
N ASP A 100 -6.79 10.34 -10.66
CA ASP A 100 -5.44 10.19 -10.14
C ASP A 100 -4.83 8.90 -10.70
N ILE A 101 -3.54 8.93 -11.03
CA ILE A 101 -2.81 7.78 -11.56
C ILE A 101 -1.67 7.41 -10.62
N LEU A 102 -1.51 6.12 -10.37
CA LEU A 102 -0.32 5.59 -9.71
C LEU A 102 0.40 4.64 -10.66
N THR A 103 1.66 4.93 -10.94
CA THR A 103 2.54 4.10 -11.78
C THR A 103 3.63 3.48 -10.93
N ILE A 104 3.84 2.18 -11.11
CA ILE A 104 4.89 1.41 -10.43
C ILE A 104 5.69 0.62 -11.46
N GLU A 105 7.01 0.70 -11.37
CA GLU A 105 7.91 -0.26 -12.00
C GLU A 105 8.72 -0.99 -10.94
N VAL A 106 9.01 -2.26 -11.19
CA VAL A 106 9.69 -3.17 -10.26
C VAL A 106 10.95 -3.78 -10.88
N LYS A 107 11.89 -4.23 -10.03
CA LYS A 107 13.14 -4.85 -10.48
C LYS A 107 12.88 -6.17 -11.20
N SER A 108 12.00 -6.99 -10.64
CA SER A 108 11.69 -8.36 -11.09
C SER A 108 10.32 -8.43 -11.75
N SER A 109 10.10 -9.45 -12.60
CA SER A 109 8.77 -9.68 -13.18
C SER A 109 7.75 -9.92 -12.05
N LEU A 110 6.57 -9.33 -12.20
CA LEU A 110 5.46 -9.49 -11.26
C LEU A 110 5.06 -10.96 -11.13
N ILE A 111 4.81 -11.41 -9.89
CA ILE A 111 4.37 -12.78 -9.60
C ILE A 111 2.85 -12.80 -9.42
N PRO A 112 2.08 -13.25 -10.44
CA PRO A 112 0.64 -13.36 -10.32
C PRO A 112 0.25 -14.46 -9.34
N LEU A 113 -0.68 -14.12 -8.45
CA LEU A 113 -1.31 -15.05 -7.52
C LEU A 113 -2.80 -15.11 -7.85
N SER A 114 -3.38 -16.32 -7.83
CA SER A 114 -4.81 -16.51 -7.93
C SER A 114 -5.35 -17.38 -6.82
N ALA A 115 -6.65 -17.23 -6.57
CA ALA A 115 -7.38 -18.00 -5.59
C ALA A 115 -8.85 -18.05 -6.00
N ALA A 116 -9.49 -19.21 -5.83
CA ALA A 116 -10.94 -19.27 -5.90
C ALA A 116 -11.54 -18.44 -4.76
N LYS A 117 -12.60 -17.69 -5.06
CA LYS A 117 -13.35 -16.90 -4.07
C LYS A 117 -13.78 -17.84 -2.93
N PRO A 118 -13.46 -17.51 -1.67
CA PRO A 118 -13.64 -18.45 -0.60
C PRO A 118 -15.14 -18.54 -0.28
N LEU A 119 -15.54 -19.68 0.28
CA LEU A 119 -16.83 -19.76 0.95
C LEU A 119 -16.84 -18.80 2.15
N PRO A 120 -18.02 -18.28 2.56
CA PRO A 120 -18.14 -17.46 3.76
C PRO A 120 -17.45 -18.13 4.97
N GLY A 121 -16.65 -17.35 5.71
CA GLY A 121 -15.90 -17.86 6.86
C GLY A 121 -14.59 -18.59 6.53
N LYS A 122 -14.21 -18.72 5.26
CA LYS A 122 -12.91 -19.28 4.84
C LYS A 122 -11.97 -18.20 4.30
N PHE A 123 -10.68 -18.44 4.47
CA PHE A 123 -9.63 -17.59 3.89
C PHE A 123 -9.34 -17.98 2.44
N LEU A 124 -8.83 -17.02 1.67
CA LEU A 124 -8.33 -17.25 0.31
C LEU A 124 -7.03 -18.07 0.38
N ASP A 125 -7.00 -19.20 -0.33
CA ASP A 125 -5.80 -20.01 -0.54
C ASP A 125 -5.11 -19.56 -1.83
N TRP A 126 -4.11 -18.68 -1.69
CA TRP A 126 -3.40 -18.07 -2.82
C TRP A 126 -2.33 -18.99 -3.39
N LYS A 127 -2.33 -19.13 -4.72
CA LYS A 127 -1.34 -19.92 -5.45
C LYS A 127 -0.77 -19.10 -6.59
N VAL A 128 0.48 -19.35 -6.90
CA VAL A 128 1.10 -18.74 -8.09
C VAL A 128 0.38 -19.26 -9.33
N ASP A 129 0.00 -18.33 -10.21
CA ASP A 129 -0.84 -18.63 -11.37
C ASP A 129 -0.33 -17.90 -12.62
N TYR A 130 0.48 -18.62 -13.39
CA TYR A 130 0.97 -18.18 -14.70
C TYR A 130 0.06 -18.60 -15.86
N SER A 131 -1.11 -19.19 -15.56
CA SER A 131 -2.06 -19.59 -16.59
C SER A 131 -2.51 -18.39 -17.41
N LYS A 132 -2.65 -18.60 -18.72
CA LYS A 132 -3.21 -17.63 -19.67
C LYS A 132 -4.58 -18.08 -20.18
N ASP A 133 -5.24 -18.97 -19.43
CA ASP A 133 -6.44 -19.69 -19.88
C ASP A 133 -7.71 -18.81 -19.88
N ASP A 134 -7.67 -17.60 -19.31
CA ASP A 134 -8.78 -16.65 -19.35
C ASP A 134 -8.36 -15.21 -19.68
N GLU A 135 -9.31 -14.39 -20.13
CA GLU A 135 -9.07 -12.99 -20.50
C GLU A 135 -8.52 -12.13 -19.35
N TYR A 136 -8.74 -12.55 -18.11
CA TYR A 136 -8.40 -11.84 -16.88
C TYR A 136 -7.03 -12.24 -16.31
N TYR A 137 -6.21 -13.00 -17.04
CA TYR A 137 -4.85 -13.33 -16.61
C TYR A 137 -3.98 -12.07 -16.50
N PHE A 138 -3.10 -12.01 -15.49
CA PHE A 138 -2.09 -10.97 -15.36
C PHE A 138 -0.87 -11.33 -16.22
N PRO A 139 -0.51 -10.51 -17.23
CA PRO A 139 0.63 -10.81 -18.09
C PRO A 139 1.94 -10.66 -17.32
N GLU A 140 2.96 -11.37 -17.79
CA GLU A 140 4.32 -11.11 -17.32
C GLU A 140 4.69 -9.66 -17.65
N SER A 141 5.02 -8.89 -16.62
CA SER A 141 5.36 -7.48 -16.73
C SER A 141 6.21 -7.05 -15.55
N LYS A 142 6.97 -5.98 -15.74
CA LYS A 142 7.64 -5.23 -14.66
C LYS A 142 6.98 -3.89 -14.35
N SER A 143 5.97 -3.51 -15.14
CA SER A 143 5.24 -2.27 -15.00
C SER A 143 3.77 -2.53 -14.71
N LEU A 144 3.22 -1.69 -13.84
CA LEU A 144 1.80 -1.62 -13.58
C LEU A 144 1.41 -0.15 -13.35
N TRP A 145 0.14 0.16 -13.58
CA TRP A 145 -0.42 1.41 -13.11
C TRP A 145 -1.90 1.28 -12.81
N VAL A 146 -2.45 2.16 -12.00
CA VAL A 146 -3.88 2.22 -11.70
C VAL A 146 -4.43 3.62 -11.95
N GLU A 147 -5.70 3.65 -12.34
CA GLU A 147 -6.52 4.86 -12.42
C GLU A 147 -7.44 4.86 -11.19
N ALA A 148 -7.43 5.93 -10.40
CA ALA A 148 -8.30 6.12 -9.24
C ALA A 148 -9.15 7.38 -9.39
N GLU A 149 -10.21 7.48 -8.60
CA GLU A 149 -11.01 8.71 -8.55
C GLU A 149 -10.14 9.89 -8.09
N LYS A 150 -10.40 11.07 -8.64
CA LYS A 150 -9.66 12.30 -8.31
C LYS A 150 -9.59 12.51 -6.79
N GLY A 151 -8.41 12.85 -6.28
CA GLY A 151 -8.14 13.10 -4.86
C GLY A 151 -8.03 11.83 -4.00
N SER A 152 -8.21 10.65 -4.57
CA SER A 152 -8.12 9.38 -3.83
C SER A 152 -6.69 8.99 -3.47
N LEU A 153 -5.72 9.39 -4.30
CA LEU A 153 -4.32 9.04 -4.06
C LEU A 153 -3.61 9.99 -3.11
N GLU A 154 -4.10 11.20 -2.89
CA GLU A 154 -3.45 12.23 -2.07
C GLU A 154 -3.23 11.77 -0.62
N LYS A 155 -4.29 11.27 0.02
CA LYS A 155 -4.21 10.72 1.40
C LYS A 155 -3.26 9.54 1.48
N THR A 156 -3.27 8.69 0.45
CA THR A 156 -2.39 7.53 0.37
C THR A 156 -0.92 7.94 0.25
N TYR A 157 -0.65 8.93 -0.61
CA TYR A 157 0.68 9.51 -0.82
C TYR A 157 1.22 10.15 0.46
N ALA A 158 0.43 10.99 1.13
CA ALA A 158 0.83 11.63 2.39
C ALA A 158 1.21 10.58 3.45
N LYS A 159 0.36 9.55 3.63
CA LYS A 159 0.61 8.45 4.57
C LYS A 159 1.84 7.62 4.19
N LEU A 160 2.08 7.42 2.90
CA LEU A 160 3.26 6.72 2.40
C LEU A 160 4.54 7.51 2.70
N LYS A 161 4.57 8.81 2.40
CA LYS A 161 5.73 9.67 2.66
C LYS A 161 6.03 9.81 4.15
N TYR A 162 4.99 9.85 4.96
CA TYR A 162 5.13 9.91 6.41
C TYR A 162 5.71 8.61 7.00
N THR A 163 5.23 7.44 6.54
CA THR A 163 5.67 6.14 7.08
C THR A 163 6.95 5.60 6.45
N ASN A 164 7.26 5.99 5.21
CA ASN A 164 8.40 5.54 4.44
C ASN A 164 9.07 6.75 3.77
N PRO A 165 9.67 7.67 4.54
CA PRO A 165 10.22 8.92 4.01
C PRO A 165 11.32 8.69 2.97
N HIS A 166 12.10 7.62 3.15
CA HIS A 166 13.20 7.23 2.25
C HIS A 166 12.74 6.55 0.96
N LEU A 167 11.47 6.16 0.83
CA LEU A 167 10.95 5.64 -0.43
C LEU A 167 10.91 6.78 -1.44
N THR A 168 11.71 6.65 -2.50
CA THR A 168 11.72 7.60 -3.61
C THR A 168 10.37 7.53 -4.33
N CYS A 169 9.60 8.60 -4.23
CA CYS A 169 8.33 8.75 -4.91
C CYS A 169 8.37 10.05 -5.70
N LEU A 170 7.99 9.98 -6.96
CA LEU A 170 7.72 11.15 -7.78
C LEU A 170 6.25 11.51 -7.66
N PHE A 171 5.94 12.79 -7.76
CA PHE A 171 4.58 13.21 -7.99
C PHE A 171 4.51 14.29 -9.07
N THR A 172 3.38 14.37 -9.74
CA THR A 172 3.09 15.41 -10.73
C THR A 172 1.68 15.90 -10.51
N ASP A 173 1.54 17.22 -10.46
CA ASP A 173 0.25 17.89 -10.40
C ASP A 173 -0.04 18.47 -11.79
N ALA A 174 -1.14 18.05 -12.40
CA ALA A 174 -1.63 18.64 -13.65
C ALA A 174 -2.31 19.97 -13.31
N GLY A 175 -1.52 20.96 -12.88
CA GLY A 175 -1.99 22.12 -12.15
C GLY A 175 -2.95 23.04 -12.91
N GLU A 176 -3.83 23.69 -12.15
CA GLU A 176 -4.04 25.13 -12.29
C GLU A 176 -3.15 25.84 -11.23
N GLN A 177 -2.75 27.08 -11.51
CA GLN A 177 -1.86 27.91 -10.69
C GLN A 177 -2.34 28.02 -9.23
N GLY A 178 -1.84 27.13 -8.36
CA GLY A 178 -2.03 27.13 -6.91
C GLY A 178 -1.13 26.12 -6.18
N GLY A 179 -0.04 25.71 -6.84
CA GLY A 179 0.84 24.63 -6.43
C GLY A 179 1.71 25.00 -5.23
N SER A 180 1.19 24.75 -4.03
CA SER A 180 1.94 24.50 -2.79
C SER A 180 1.02 24.29 -1.58
N ASP A 181 -0.26 24.67 -1.66
CA ASP A 181 -1.16 24.67 -0.50
C ASP A 181 -1.74 23.30 -0.14
N TRP A 182 -1.77 22.31 -1.03
CA TRP A 182 -2.37 21.01 -0.71
C TRP A 182 -1.46 20.11 0.14
N LEU A 183 -0.13 20.19 -0.02
CA LEU A 183 0.82 19.50 0.86
C LEU A 183 0.70 20.02 2.29
N ASN A 184 0.56 21.35 2.45
CA ASN A 184 0.29 21.97 3.75
C ASN A 184 -1.11 21.61 4.25
N ARG A 185 -2.17 21.68 3.43
CA ARG A 185 -3.54 21.28 3.84
C ARG A 185 -3.68 19.81 4.21
N THR A 186 -2.90 18.91 3.64
CA THR A 186 -2.99 17.46 3.93
C THR A 186 -2.12 17.09 5.13
N MET A 187 -0.99 17.78 5.34
CA MET A 187 -0.20 17.66 6.57
C MET A 187 -0.82 18.39 7.78
N PHE A 188 -1.60 19.45 7.56
CA PHE A 188 -2.31 20.26 8.57
C PHE A 188 -3.84 20.10 8.54
N ASN A 189 -4.40 19.09 7.87
CA ASN A 189 -5.83 18.86 8.03
C ASN A 189 -6.03 18.33 9.45
N GLU A 190 -6.78 19.07 10.28
CA GLU A 190 -7.13 18.65 11.64
C GLU A 190 -7.84 17.29 11.66
N HIS A 191 -8.39 16.81 10.52
CA HIS A 191 -8.86 15.43 10.38
C HIS A 191 -7.76 14.36 10.30
N PHE A 192 -6.57 14.68 9.77
CA PHE A 192 -5.42 13.78 9.82
C PHE A 192 -4.87 13.70 11.25
N ALA A 193 -4.94 14.82 11.97
CA ALA A 193 -4.61 14.90 13.39
C ALA A 193 -5.67 14.18 14.26
N ASP A 194 -6.97 14.35 14.02
CA ASP A 194 -8.04 13.69 14.80
C ASP A 194 -8.01 12.17 14.65
N ASP A 195 -7.72 11.64 13.46
CA ASP A 195 -7.50 10.20 13.25
C ASP A 195 -6.18 9.70 13.88
N LEU A 196 -5.22 10.59 14.15
CA LEU A 196 -3.95 10.29 14.84
C LEU A 196 -4.07 10.47 16.38
N TRP A 197 -4.90 11.39 16.86
CA TRP A 197 -5.12 11.72 18.27
C TRP A 197 -6.21 10.85 18.91
N HIS A 198 -7.24 10.42 18.18
CA HIS A 198 -8.26 9.49 18.69
C HIS A 198 -7.79 8.03 18.84
N MET A 199 -6.52 7.72 18.54
CA MET A 199 -5.96 6.37 18.74
C MET A 199 -5.11 6.23 20.00
N GLY A 200 -5.05 7.26 20.85
CA GLY A 200 -4.34 7.22 22.13
C GLY A 200 -5.14 7.88 23.24
N LEU A 201 -6.08 7.12 23.82
CA LEU A 201 -6.61 7.16 25.20
C LEU A 201 -8.08 6.69 25.18
N HIS A 202 -8.26 5.39 25.31
CA HIS A 202 -9.27 4.85 26.22
C HIS A 202 -8.63 3.64 26.87
N ASP A 203 -7.93 3.90 27.98
CA ASP A 203 -8.17 3.06 29.15
C ASP A 203 -9.66 3.17 29.42
N ASP A 204 -10.39 2.07 29.25
CA ASP A 204 -11.52 1.77 30.12
C ASP A 204 -11.67 0.26 30.18
N ALA A 205 -11.48 -0.22 31.41
CA ALA A 205 -11.87 -1.54 31.86
C ALA A 205 -13.32 -1.86 31.46
N PHE A 206 -13.55 -3.06 30.94
CA PHE A 206 -14.37 -4.13 31.54
C PHE A 206 -14.45 -5.32 30.57
#